data_AF-A0A3E4WL83-F1
#
_entry.id   AF-A0A3E4WL83-F1
#
_cell.length_a   1.000
_cell.length_b   1.000
_cell.length_c   1.000
_cell.angle_alpha   90.00
_cell.angle_beta   90.00
_cell.angle_gamma   90.00
#
_symmetry.space_group_name_H-M   'P 1'
#
loop_
_entity.id
_entity.type
_entity.pdbx_description
1 polymer ?
#
loop_
_entity_poly.entity_id
_entity_poly.type
_entity_poly.pdbx_seq_one_letter_code
_entity_poly.pdbx_strand_id
1 'polypeptide(L)'
;WSAPGNNTAETAYAYPAVFNGIKLRCVITDVNGNKVISDEVTYSLKQEIKITEQPVSQIYVKGQKITSKVVATGGGLKYQWEYRLPKDSGWTKWSAPGNNTAETAYAYPAVFNGIKLRCVINDIYGNKVISDEIVLRQIENDEWELPIM
;
A
#
# COMPACT_ATOMS: atom_id res chain seq x y z
N TRP A 1 11.64 -33.03 -13.74
CA TRP A 1 11.59 -31.57 -14.01
C TRP A 1 12.98 -31.14 -14.45
N SER A 2 13.10 -30.61 -15.67
CA SER A 2 14.37 -30.34 -16.37
C SER A 2 14.60 -28.83 -16.54
N ALA A 3 14.39 -28.05 -15.49
CA ALA A 3 14.78 -26.65 -15.51
C ALA A 3 16.32 -26.55 -15.42
N PRO A 4 16.97 -25.64 -16.17
CA PRO A 4 18.39 -25.33 -16.01
C PRO A 4 18.67 -24.93 -14.55
N GLY A 5 19.73 -25.49 -13.94
CA GLY A 5 20.14 -25.15 -12.56
C GLY A 5 19.79 -26.14 -11.45
N ASN A 6 19.19 -27.30 -11.77
CA ASN A 6 18.77 -28.24 -10.72
C ASN A 6 19.93 -28.92 -9.94
N ASN A 7 21.19 -28.63 -10.30
CA ASN A 7 22.40 -29.18 -9.69
C ASN A 7 23.52 -28.15 -9.40
N THR A 8 23.23 -26.84 -9.39
CA THR A 8 24.26 -25.79 -9.15
C THR A 8 23.80 -24.75 -8.13
N ALA A 9 24.77 -24.15 -7.41
CA ALA A 9 24.54 -23.25 -6.28
C ALA A 9 23.90 -21.89 -6.62
N GLU A 10 23.91 -21.48 -7.89
CA GLU A 10 23.25 -20.25 -8.36
C GLU A 10 22.64 -20.48 -9.75
N THR A 11 21.42 -19.98 -9.96
CA THR A 11 20.91 -19.71 -11.30
C THR A 11 20.19 -18.37 -11.37
N ALA A 12 20.61 -17.53 -12.32
CA ALA A 12 19.91 -16.32 -12.73
C ALA A 12 18.84 -16.65 -13.80
N TYR A 13 17.97 -17.63 -13.54
CA TYR A 13 16.80 -17.89 -14.39
C TYR A 13 15.60 -17.18 -13.77
N ALA A 14 15.18 -16.07 -14.37
CA ALA A 14 13.90 -15.46 -14.01
C ALA A 14 12.79 -16.43 -14.41
N TYR A 15 12.19 -17.11 -13.44
CA TYR A 15 11.03 -17.95 -13.70
C TYR A 15 9.92 -17.09 -14.33
N PRO A 16 9.35 -17.49 -15.47
CA PRO A 16 8.23 -16.79 -16.08
C PRO A 16 7.08 -16.58 -15.08
N ALA A 17 6.33 -15.48 -15.22
CA ALA A 17 5.26 -15.12 -14.27
C ALA A 17 4.20 -16.22 -14.06
N VAL A 18 4.04 -17.14 -15.02
CA VAL A 18 3.19 -18.33 -14.91
C VAL A 18 3.55 -19.24 -13.72
N PHE A 19 4.78 -19.17 -13.23
CA PHE A 19 5.24 -19.94 -12.09
C PHE A 19 4.98 -19.23 -10.75
N ASN A 20 4.44 -18.02 -10.72
CA ASN A 20 4.10 -17.36 -9.46
C ASN A 20 3.07 -18.20 -8.68
N GLY A 21 3.40 -18.53 -7.43
CA GLY A 21 2.57 -19.38 -6.58
C GLY A 21 2.81 -20.88 -6.72
N ILE A 22 3.74 -21.34 -7.58
CA ILE A 22 4.08 -22.76 -7.61
C ILE A 22 4.73 -23.19 -6.29
N LYS A 23 4.46 -24.43 -5.91
CA LYS A 23 5.14 -25.08 -4.80
C LYS A 23 6.27 -25.95 -5.32
N LEU A 24 7.42 -25.85 -4.68
CA LEU A 24 8.60 -26.63 -4.97
C LEU A 24 8.95 -27.48 -3.75
N ARG A 25 9.34 -28.73 -3.99
CA ARG A 25 9.93 -29.61 -2.97
C ARG A 25 11.01 -30.46 -3.61
N CYS A 26 12.04 -30.78 -2.85
CA CYS A 26 13.10 -31.68 -3.26
C CYS A 26 12.77 -33.10 -2.79
N VAL A 27 13.03 -34.10 -3.64
CA VAL A 27 12.94 -35.51 -3.28
C VAL A 27 14.33 -36.11 -3.49
N ILE A 28 14.99 -36.45 -2.39
CA ILE A 28 16.30 -37.10 -2.40
C ILE A 28 16.05 -38.60 -2.37
N THR A 29 16.65 -39.35 -3.31
CA THR A 29 16.56 -40.81 -3.36
C THR A 29 17.97 -41.40 -3.26
N ASP A 30 18.20 -42.35 -2.35
CA ASP A 30 19.48 -43.04 -2.24
C ASP A 30 19.63 -44.21 -3.25
N VAL A 31 20.81 -44.83 -3.28
CA VAL A 31 21.12 -45.99 -4.15
C VAL A 31 20.23 -47.22 -3.86
N ASN A 32 19.67 -47.31 -2.65
CA ASN A 32 18.80 -48.40 -2.22
C ASN A 32 17.31 -48.09 -2.45
N GLY A 33 16.97 -46.91 -2.98
CA GLY A 33 15.61 -46.49 -3.26
C GLY A 33 14.88 -45.79 -2.09
N ASN A 34 15.55 -45.53 -0.96
CA ASN A 34 14.98 -44.77 0.15
C ASN A 34 14.81 -43.30 -0.25
N LYS A 35 13.71 -42.67 0.22
CA LYS A 35 13.39 -41.28 -0.13
C LYS A 35 13.26 -40.38 1.08
N VAL A 36 13.84 -39.18 0.99
CA VAL A 36 13.61 -38.07 1.90
C VAL A 36 13.03 -36.91 1.10
N ILE A 37 11.97 -36.30 1.63
CA ILE A 37 11.26 -35.20 0.97
C ILE A 37 11.46 -33.94 1.82
N SER A 38 11.88 -32.84 1.19
CA SER A 38 11.99 -31.54 1.86
C SER A 38 10.61 -30.93 2.13
N ASP A 39 10.56 -29.93 3.01
CA ASP A 39 9.39 -29.05 3.10
C ASP A 39 9.08 -28.38 1.76
N GLU A 40 7.81 -28.01 1.57
CA GLU A 40 7.36 -27.27 0.40
C GLU A 40 7.69 -25.77 0.56
N VAL A 41 8.29 -25.17 -0.47
CA VAL A 41 8.47 -23.72 -0.59
C VAL A 41 7.60 -23.18 -1.72
N THR A 42 7.01 -22.01 -1.52
CA THR A 42 6.24 -21.32 -2.59
C THR A 42 7.14 -20.32 -3.30
N TYR A 43 7.21 -20.39 -4.63
CA TYR A 43 7.86 -19.37 -5.43
C TYR A 43 6.94 -18.15 -5.58
N SER A 44 7.44 -16.97 -5.23
CA SER A 44 6.71 -15.71 -5.36
C SER A 44 7.49 -14.77 -6.26
N LEU A 45 6.87 -14.35 -7.37
CA LEU A 45 7.43 -13.33 -8.24
C LEU A 45 7.35 -11.98 -7.53
N LYS A 46 8.49 -11.29 -7.43
CA LYS A 46 8.55 -9.93 -6.89
C LYS A 46 7.84 -8.98 -7.87
N GLN A 47 6.71 -8.42 -7.44
CA GLN A 47 6.03 -7.34 -8.15
C GLN A 47 6.49 -6.01 -7.58
N GLU A 48 6.98 -5.12 -8.46
CA GLU A 48 7.38 -3.78 -8.08
C GLU A 48 6.19 -2.99 -7.52
N ILE A 49 6.41 -2.30 -6.41
CA ILE A 49 5.42 -1.43 -5.79
C ILE A 49 5.31 -0.13 -6.61
N LYS A 50 4.09 0.22 -7.03
CA LYS A 50 3.82 1.43 -7.82
C LYS A 50 2.47 2.01 -7.47
N ILE A 51 2.40 3.33 -7.28
CA ILE A 51 1.12 4.05 -7.17
C ILE A 51 0.59 4.30 -8.59
N THR A 52 -0.65 3.90 -8.83
CA THR A 52 -1.35 4.06 -10.11
C THR A 52 -2.41 5.15 -10.08
N GLU A 53 -2.96 5.44 -8.90
CA GLU A 53 -3.88 6.57 -8.70
C GLU A 53 -3.54 7.29 -7.40
N GLN A 54 -3.39 8.61 -7.49
CA GLN A 54 -3.05 9.47 -6.37
C GLN A 54 -4.33 9.95 -5.66
N PRO A 55 -4.27 10.21 -4.34
CA PRO A 55 -5.35 10.91 -3.66
C PRO A 55 -5.52 12.34 -4.20
N VAL A 56 -6.73 12.88 -4.06
CA VAL A 56 -7.08 14.21 -4.57
C VAL A 56 -7.42 15.14 -3.40
N SER A 57 -7.01 16.41 -3.51
CA SER A 57 -7.38 17.46 -2.55
C SER A 57 -8.87 17.75 -2.62
N GLN A 58 -9.50 18.01 -1.47
CA GLN A 58 -10.95 18.19 -1.37
C GLN A 58 -11.29 19.33 -0.40
N ILE A 59 -12.50 19.86 -0.55
CA ILE A 59 -13.10 20.78 0.41
C ILE A 59 -14.11 20.04 1.27
N TYR A 60 -14.34 20.51 2.48
CA TYR A 60 -15.31 19.90 3.39
C TYR A 60 -16.03 20.94 4.26
N VAL A 61 -17.26 20.64 4.66
CA VAL A 61 -17.96 21.36 5.72
C VAL A 61 -17.60 20.70 7.06
N LYS A 62 -17.51 21.48 8.14
CA LYS A 62 -17.21 20.95 9.49
C LYS A 62 -18.07 19.71 9.82
N GLY A 63 -17.40 18.63 10.20
CA GLY A 63 -18.03 17.36 10.56
C GLY A 63 -18.40 16.47 9.36
N GLN A 64 -18.22 16.95 8.13
CA GLN A 64 -18.42 16.15 6.93
C GLN A 64 -17.41 15.00 6.87
N LYS A 65 -17.93 13.81 6.58
CA LYS A 65 -17.10 12.63 6.32
C LYS A 65 -16.54 12.71 4.91
N ILE A 66 -15.22 12.75 4.80
CA ILE A 66 -14.48 12.72 3.53
C ILE A 66 -13.71 11.41 3.44
N THR A 67 -13.72 10.79 2.27
CA THR A 67 -12.94 9.60 1.94
C THR A 67 -11.76 10.00 1.06
N SER A 68 -10.55 9.66 1.48
CA SER A 68 -9.33 9.78 0.70
C SER A 68 -8.85 8.40 0.27
N LYS A 69 -8.44 8.27 -0.99
CA LYS A 69 -8.10 7.00 -1.63
C LYS A 69 -6.77 7.08 -2.36
N VAL A 70 -5.99 6.00 -2.30
CA VAL A 70 -4.82 5.77 -3.15
C VAL A 70 -4.95 4.38 -3.78
N VAL A 71 -4.48 4.21 -5.01
CA VAL A 71 -4.40 2.89 -5.66
C VAL A 71 -2.96 2.57 -5.97
N ALA A 72 -2.52 1.39 -5.55
CA ALA A 72 -1.17 0.88 -5.82
C ALA A 72 -1.20 -0.58 -6.26
N THR A 73 -0.23 -0.93 -7.08
CA THR A 73 0.08 -2.30 -7.50
C THR A 73 1.34 -2.79 -6.80
N GLY A 74 1.46 -4.10 -6.59
CA GLY A 74 2.60 -4.73 -5.95
C GLY A 74 2.16 -5.87 -5.02
N GLY A 75 3.13 -6.67 -4.57
CA GLY A 75 2.87 -7.81 -3.68
C GLY A 75 2.94 -7.41 -2.21
N GLY A 76 1.97 -7.84 -1.39
CA GLY A 76 2.04 -7.71 0.06
C GLY A 76 2.04 -6.25 0.57
N LEU A 77 1.24 -5.39 -0.07
CA LEU A 77 1.17 -3.97 0.24
C LEU A 77 0.64 -3.72 1.67
N LYS A 78 1.33 -2.84 2.39
CA LYS A 78 0.96 -2.31 3.71
C LYS A 78 0.86 -0.80 3.62
N TYR A 79 -0.28 -0.26 4.03
CA TYR A 79 -0.57 1.16 3.97
C TYR A 79 -0.40 1.81 5.34
N GLN A 80 -0.05 3.08 5.35
CA GLN A 80 -0.09 3.94 6.53
C GLN A 80 -0.38 5.37 6.07
N TRP A 81 -1.59 5.85 6.31
CA TRP A 81 -1.91 7.26 6.16
C TRP A 81 -1.18 8.07 7.21
N GLU A 82 -0.67 9.22 6.80
CA GLU A 82 -0.03 10.22 7.64
C GLU A 82 -0.69 11.57 7.41
N TYR A 83 -0.71 12.41 8.44
CA TYR A 83 -1.20 13.77 8.36
C TYR A 83 -0.17 14.75 8.87
N ARG A 84 -0.35 16.01 8.49
CA ARG A 84 0.38 17.15 9.02
C ARG A 84 -0.56 18.35 9.09
N LEU A 85 -0.74 18.93 10.27
CA LEU A 85 -1.51 20.17 10.41
C LEU A 85 -0.70 21.34 9.83
N PRO A 86 -1.34 22.44 9.40
CA PRO A 86 -0.64 23.59 8.80
C PRO A 86 0.51 24.17 9.65
N LYS A 87 0.40 24.06 10.98
CA LYS A 87 1.39 24.59 11.94
C LYS A 87 2.48 23.57 12.29
N ASP A 88 2.31 22.31 11.91
CA ASP A 88 3.24 21.24 12.24
C ASP A 88 4.34 21.15 11.18
N SER A 89 5.57 20.88 11.61
CA SER A 89 6.71 20.66 10.72
C SER A 89 6.81 19.19 10.26
N GLY A 90 6.34 18.26 11.09
CA GLY A 90 6.48 16.81 10.89
C GLY A 90 5.18 16.12 10.44
N TRP A 91 5.34 14.87 9.98
CA TRP A 91 4.24 13.97 9.67
C TRP A 91 3.92 13.10 10.88
N THR A 92 2.64 12.90 11.14
CA THR A 92 2.14 12.02 12.20
C THR A 92 1.29 10.91 11.59
N LYS A 93 1.39 9.69 12.12
CA LYS A 93 0.55 8.59 11.67
C LYS A 93 -0.92 8.92 11.91
N TRP A 94 -1.73 8.79 10.87
CA TRP A 94 -3.18 8.84 10.99
C TRP A 94 -3.65 7.65 11.83
N SER A 95 -4.49 7.90 12.81
CA SER A 95 -5.06 6.86 13.69
C SER A 95 -6.55 6.63 13.43
N ALA A 96 -7.15 7.37 12.48
CA ALA A 96 -8.56 7.22 12.16
C ALA A 96 -8.82 5.94 11.33
N PRO A 97 -10.09 5.51 11.21
CA PRO A 97 -10.45 4.31 10.46
C PRO A 97 -9.90 4.28 9.03
N GLY A 98 -9.40 3.11 8.62
CA GLY A 98 -8.77 2.93 7.31
C GLY A 98 -7.34 3.50 7.21
N ASN A 99 -6.73 3.88 8.34
CA ASN A 99 -5.34 4.36 8.33
C ASN A 99 -4.32 3.37 7.74
N ASN A 100 -4.63 2.07 7.75
CA ASN A 100 -3.78 1.00 7.24
C ASN A 100 -4.34 0.31 5.98
N THR A 101 -5.25 0.96 5.27
CA THR A 101 -5.84 0.47 4.02
C THR A 101 -5.64 1.48 2.88
N ALA A 102 -6.05 1.11 1.67
CA ALA A 102 -6.04 1.98 0.50
C ALA A 102 -6.99 3.21 0.62
N GLU A 103 -7.93 3.18 1.56
CA GLU A 103 -8.96 4.21 1.75
C GLU A 103 -9.11 4.55 3.23
N THR A 104 -9.00 5.83 3.58
CA THR A 104 -9.37 6.33 4.92
C THR A 104 -10.56 7.26 4.82
N ALA A 105 -11.47 7.17 5.79
CA ALA A 105 -12.63 8.04 5.84
C ALA A 105 -12.77 8.64 7.24
N TYR A 106 -12.88 9.96 7.31
CA TYR A 106 -12.92 10.69 8.57
C TYR A 106 -13.86 11.89 8.51
N ALA A 107 -14.51 12.19 9.64
CA ALA A 107 -15.33 13.38 9.82
C ALA A 107 -14.43 14.54 10.28
N TYR A 108 -14.14 15.47 9.39
CA TYR A 108 -13.11 16.48 9.64
C TYR A 108 -13.61 17.65 10.51
N PRO A 109 -12.97 17.92 11.67
CA PRO A 109 -13.31 19.08 12.49
C PRO A 109 -12.74 20.38 11.89
N ALA A 110 -13.18 21.51 12.42
CA ALA A 110 -12.73 22.82 11.93
C ALA A 110 -11.22 23.08 12.12
N VAL A 111 -10.65 22.53 13.20
CA VAL A 111 -9.20 22.65 13.50
C VAL A 111 -8.31 22.01 12.44
N PHE A 112 -8.87 21.18 11.54
CA PHE A 112 -8.13 20.53 10.45
C PHE A 112 -8.17 21.33 9.15
N ASN A 113 -8.64 22.58 9.14
CA ASN A 113 -8.61 23.40 7.93
C ASN A 113 -7.15 23.56 7.44
N GLY A 114 -6.88 23.09 6.22
CA GLY A 114 -5.56 23.09 5.60
C GLY A 114 -4.69 21.88 5.99
N ILE A 115 -5.25 20.87 6.67
CA ILE A 115 -4.55 19.62 6.96
C ILE A 115 -4.02 19.00 5.66
N LYS A 116 -2.78 18.51 5.74
CA LYS A 116 -2.18 17.72 4.67
C LYS A 116 -2.30 16.24 4.98
N LEU A 117 -2.64 15.44 3.98
CA LEU A 117 -2.63 13.98 4.06
C LEU A 117 -1.73 13.38 2.99
N ARG A 118 -1.10 12.25 3.31
CA ARG A 118 -0.41 11.37 2.36
C ARG A 118 -0.50 9.92 2.82
N CYS A 119 -0.35 8.98 1.91
CA CYS A 119 -0.25 7.56 2.22
C CYS A 119 1.17 7.06 1.98
N VAL A 120 1.73 6.39 2.98
CA VAL A 120 2.98 5.65 2.88
C VAL A 120 2.65 4.18 2.62
N ILE A 121 3.16 3.62 1.54
CA ILE A 121 2.91 2.24 1.16
C ILE A 121 4.24 1.49 1.13
N ASN A 122 4.30 0.37 1.86
CA ASN A 122 5.46 -0.51 1.88
C ASN A 122 5.06 -1.89 1.36
N ASP A 123 6.00 -2.60 0.74
CA ASP A 123 5.81 -4.02 0.44
C ASP A 123 6.46 -4.92 1.49
N ILE A 124 6.32 -6.23 1.31
CA ILE A 124 6.94 -7.25 2.18
C ILE A 124 8.47 -7.32 2.05
N TYR A 125 9.04 -6.68 1.03
CA TYR A 125 10.47 -6.68 0.75
C TYR A 125 11.17 -5.41 1.28
N GLY A 126 10.42 -4.52 1.96
CA GLY A 126 10.93 -3.27 2.51
C GLY A 126 11.02 -2.12 1.50
N ASN A 127 10.52 -2.29 0.26
CA ASN A 127 10.40 -1.17 -0.66
C ASN A 127 9.29 -0.23 -0.19
N LYS A 128 9.44 1.06 -0.48
CA LYS A 128 8.54 2.12 -0.02
C LYS A 128 8.22 3.09 -1.15
N VAL A 129 6.95 3.41 -1.30
CA VAL A 129 6.45 4.55 -2.09
C VAL A 129 5.59 5.44 -1.21
N ILE A 130 5.52 6.73 -1.56
CA ILE A 130 4.73 7.72 -0.83
C ILE A 130 3.83 8.40 -1.86
N SER A 131 2.55 8.55 -1.54
CA SER A 131 1.61 9.27 -2.39
C SER A 131 1.93 10.75 -2.46
N ASP A 132 1.30 11.44 -3.40
CA ASP A 132 1.27 12.90 -3.40
C ASP A 132 0.61 13.41 -2.11
N GLU A 133 1.01 14.62 -1.70
CA GLU A 133 0.40 15.34 -0.58
C GLU A 133 -0.91 15.99 -1.05
N ILE A 134 -2.02 15.70 -0.39
CA ILE A 134 -3.27 16.41 -0.59
C ILE A 134 -3.51 17.42 0.53
N VAL A 135 -4.30 18.46 0.25
CA VAL A 135 -4.74 19.45 1.24
C VAL A 135 -6.26 19.36 1.35
N LEU A 136 -6.77 19.27 2.57
CA LEU A 136 -8.20 19.38 2.83
C LEU A 136 -8.51 20.75 3.41
N ARG A 137 -9.44 21.49 2.78
CA ARG A 137 -9.82 22.84 3.22
C ARG A 137 -11.26 22.87 3.69
N GLN A 138 -11.49 23.54 4.81
CA GLN A 138 -12.84 23.76 5.28
C GLN A 138 -13.48 24.90 4.48
N ILE A 139 -14.75 24.74 4.11
CA ILE A 139 -15.62 25.85 3.69
C ILE A 139 -16.61 26.16 4.83
N GLU A 140 -16.87 27.44 5.05
CA GLU A 140 -17.92 27.90 5.95
C GLU A 140 -19.23 28.02 5.15
N ASN A 141 -20.37 27.66 5.76
CA ASN A 141 -21.64 27.49 5.06
C ASN A 141 -22.43 28.80 4.90
N ASP A 142 -21.83 29.92 5.29
CA ASP A 142 -22.37 31.26 5.43
C ASP A 142 -22.23 32.13 4.15
N GLU A 143 -21.66 31.60 3.07
CA GLU A 143 -21.65 32.30 1.76
C GLU A 143 -22.98 32.16 0.96
N TRP A 144 -24.03 31.55 1.53
CA TRP A 144 -25.31 31.32 0.84
C TRP A 144 -26.50 32.17 1.30
N GLU A 145 -26.37 33.04 2.30
CA GLU A 145 -27.41 34.03 2.60
C GLU A 145 -27.12 35.34 1.85
N LEU A 146 -27.58 35.41 0.60
CA LEU A 146 -27.79 36.71 -0.03
C LEU A 146 -28.83 37.48 0.80
N PRO A 147 -28.64 38.78 1.07
CA PRO A 147 -29.67 39.59 1.71
C PRO A 147 -30.92 39.56 0.82
N ILE A 148 -32.01 39.02 1.35
CA ILE A 148 -33.31 39.10 0.69
C ILE A 148 -33.65 40.60 0.63
N MET A 149 -33.71 41.15 -0.59
CA MET A 149 -34.14 42.53 -0.86
C MET A 149 -35.61 42.72 -0.51
#